data_AF-A0A8T5F6M2-F1
#
_entry.id   AF-A0A8T5F6M2-F1
#
_cell.length_a   1.000
_cell.length_b   1.000
_cell.length_c   1.000
_cell.angle_alpha   90.00
_cell.angle_beta   90.00
_cell.angle_gamma   90.00
#
_symmetry.space_group_name_H-M   'P 1'
#
loop_
_entity.id
_entity.type
_entity.pdbx_description
1 polymer ?
#
loop_
_entity_poly.entity_id
_entity_poly.type
_entity_poly.pdbx_seq_one_letter_code
_entity_poly.pdbx_strand_id
1 'polypeptide(L)'
;MVDIRLVDYIKQGFKKGYTSEELQKILKENGWSSVEISESLNSVQKTKKVSSPLTKKKNHDKILLSFINQNLEKGFPEQQIKQALMAKNWPEEKIDDAFSRATRPKPKIEEKKVEKIKPKPKKVMPQFDTRKILWHLLWFFVIGLILTTTVGVFYYVKEMSNFTIIDPDTGNEVKGYCLEEDCSDMRGFVQNELMNSLIIILTIALSIALVITIIHYFIPNKEMFIWVMNILFFFFICFILYTWFSTYNKTFLN
;
A
#
# COMPACT_ATOMS: atom_id res chain seq x y z
N MET A 1 6.36 38.15 22.77
CA MET A 1 5.05 37.48 22.69
C MET A 1 5.33 36.05 22.32
N VAL A 2 4.90 35.08 23.13
CA VAL A 2 5.30 33.67 22.94
C VAL A 2 4.61 33.11 21.70
N ASP A 3 5.38 32.53 20.78
CA ASP A 3 4.83 31.92 19.56
C ASP A 3 3.99 30.68 19.92
N ILE A 4 2.70 30.74 19.59
CA ILE A 4 1.72 29.69 19.88
C ILE A 4 2.10 28.38 19.17
N ARG A 5 2.69 28.45 17.98
CA ARG A 5 3.12 27.28 17.21
C ARG A 5 4.28 26.57 17.89
N LEU A 6 5.22 27.34 18.46
CA LEU A 6 6.35 26.79 19.21
C LEU A 6 5.89 26.11 20.50
N VAL A 7 4.93 26.71 21.22
CA VAL A 7 4.33 26.14 22.43
C VAL A 7 3.62 24.82 22.13
N ASP A 8 2.87 24.73 21.04
CA ASP A 8 2.16 23.51 20.68
C ASP A 8 3.11 22.41 20.18
N TYR A 9 4.18 22.77 19.49
CA TYR A 9 5.25 21.84 19.13
C TYR A 9 5.91 21.23 20.38
N ILE A 10 6.25 22.06 21.37
CA ILE A 10 6.82 21.62 22.65
C ILE A 10 5.85 20.70 23.41
N LYS A 11 4.55 21.02 23.46
CA LYS A 11 3.54 20.13 24.08
C LYS A 11 3.45 18.77 23.39
N GLN A 12 3.52 18.74 22.06
CA GLN A 12 3.54 17.48 21.31
C GLN A 12 4.82 16.68 21.56
N GLY A 13 5.97 17.36 21.65
CA GLY A 13 7.24 16.76 22.05
C GLY A 13 7.15 16.06 23.40
N PHE A 14 6.60 16.73 24.41
CA PHE A 14 6.39 16.10 25.72
C PHE A 14 5.40 14.92 25.68
N LYS A 15 4.36 14.96 24.83
CA LYS A 15 3.44 13.82 24.64
C LYS A 15 4.12 12.61 23.99
N LYS A 16 5.12 12.84 23.14
CA LYS A 16 5.92 11.80 22.49
C LYS A 16 7.05 11.27 23.37
N GLY A 17 7.24 11.83 24.57
CA GLY A 17 8.20 11.35 25.56
C GLY A 17 9.56 12.05 25.56
N TYR A 18 9.74 13.11 24.76
CA TYR A 18 10.99 13.88 24.74
C TYR A 18 11.22 14.67 26.03
N THR A 19 12.47 14.76 26.46
CA THR A 19 12.88 15.58 27.61
C THR A 19 13.00 17.06 27.23
N SER A 20 13.05 17.93 28.25
CA SER A 20 13.19 19.38 28.01
C SER A 20 14.51 19.74 27.35
N GLU A 21 15.58 18.99 27.65
CA GLU A 21 16.92 19.20 27.12
C GLU A 21 17.01 18.74 25.65
N GLU A 22 16.40 17.61 25.33
CA GLU A 22 16.29 17.11 23.95
C GLU A 22 15.51 18.07 23.05
N LEU A 23 14.36 18.57 23.52
CA LEU A 23 13.57 19.55 22.78
C LEU A 23 14.33 20.87 22.59
N GLN A 24 15.09 21.31 23.58
CA GLN A 24 15.90 22.51 23.47
C GLN A 24 17.00 22.35 22.41
N LYS A 25 17.64 21.17 22.36
CA LYS A 25 18.65 20.87 21.34
C LYS A 25 18.05 20.87 19.93
N ILE A 26 16.93 20.16 19.74
CA ILE A 26 16.23 20.07 18.46
C ILE A 26 15.78 21.47 17.98
N LEU A 27 15.20 22.27 18.87
CA LEU A 27 14.73 23.61 18.51
C LEU A 27 15.89 24.54 18.15
N LYS A 28 17.02 24.45 18.85
CA LYS A 28 18.23 25.22 18.53
C LYS A 28 18.84 24.81 17.18
N GLU A 29 18.87 23.51 16.87
CA GLU A 29 19.31 22.99 15.57
C GLU A 29 18.40 23.46 14.41
N ASN A 30 17.12 23.69 14.70
CA ASN A 30 16.14 24.23 13.75
C ASN A 30 16.11 25.77 13.72
N GLY A 31 17.11 26.45 14.27
CA GLY A 31 17.28 27.90 14.15
C GLY A 31 16.42 28.74 15.09
N TRP A 32 15.73 28.15 16.07
CA TRP A 32 14.97 28.91 17.06
C TRP A 32 15.90 29.60 18.06
N SER A 33 15.55 30.84 18.45
CA SER A 33 16.37 31.57 19.41
C SER A 33 16.29 30.95 20.81
N SER A 34 17.40 30.95 21.54
CA SER A 34 17.45 30.39 22.89
C SER A 34 16.49 31.09 23.86
N VAL A 35 16.21 32.38 23.61
CA VAL A 35 15.25 33.18 24.38
C VAL A 35 13.82 32.67 24.17
N GLU A 36 13.38 32.52 22.92
CA GLU A 36 12.04 32.01 22.58
C GLU A 36 11.79 30.57 23.07
N ILE A 37 12.80 29.71 22.98
CA ILE A 37 12.72 28.34 23.48
C ILE A 37 12.50 28.35 25.00
N SER A 38 13.28 29.16 25.73
CA SER A 38 13.18 29.25 27.19
C SER A 38 11.85 29.85 27.66
N GLU A 39 11.35 30.90 27.00
CA GLU A 39 10.04 31.50 27.28
C GLU A 39 8.89 30.53 27.02
N SER A 40 8.96 29.77 25.93
CA SER A 40 7.95 28.79 25.55
C SER A 40 7.95 27.57 26.48
N LEU A 41 9.13 27.05 26.85
CA LEU A 41 9.26 25.97 27.83
C LEU A 41 8.76 26.39 29.21
N ASN A 42 9.09 27.61 29.66
CA ASN A 42 8.61 28.15 30.92
C ASN A 42 7.09 28.34 30.93
N SER A 43 6.49 28.71 29.80
CA SER A 43 5.04 28.83 29.65
C SER A 43 4.33 27.46 29.75
N VAL A 44 4.93 26.41 29.18
CA VAL A 44 4.45 25.02 29.29
C VAL A 44 4.66 24.44 30.70
N GLN A 45 5.73 24.82 31.40
CA GLN A 45 5.97 24.39 32.79
C GLN A 45 5.10 25.14 33.81
N LYS A 46 4.83 26.44 33.61
CA LYS A 46 3.94 27.23 34.48
C LYS A 46 2.50 26.72 34.43
N THR A 47 2.04 26.26 33.26
CA THR A 47 0.73 25.58 33.13
C THR A 47 0.68 24.21 33.84
N LYS A 48 1.83 23.59 34.15
CA LYS A 48 1.95 22.41 35.05
C LYS A 48 2.07 22.77 36.55
N LYS A 49 2.36 24.02 36.91
CA LYS A 49 2.75 24.45 38.27
C LYS A 49 1.64 25.16 39.07
N VAL A 50 0.37 25.07 38.67
CA VAL A 50 -0.79 25.35 39.55
C VAL A 50 -1.34 24.03 40.10
N SER A 51 -0.48 23.31 40.82
CA SER A 51 -0.91 22.31 41.81
C SER A 51 0.28 21.99 42.71
N SER A 52 0.43 22.77 43.77
CA SER A 52 1.30 22.53 44.92
C SER A 52 0.39 22.40 46.16
N PRO A 53 0.77 21.75 47.26
CA PRO A 53 1.34 20.41 47.41
C PRO A 53 0.58 19.69 48.54
N LEU A 54 -0.48 18.92 48.27
CA LEU A 54 -1.08 18.00 49.25
C LEU A 54 -1.85 16.91 48.49
N THR A 55 -1.80 15.66 48.96
CA THR A 55 -2.63 14.50 48.53
C THR A 55 -2.16 13.61 47.37
N LYS A 56 -0.88 13.17 47.36
CA LYS A 56 -0.44 12.08 46.45
C LYS A 56 -1.05 10.69 46.75
N LYS A 57 -1.80 10.50 47.84
CA LYS A 57 -2.49 9.24 48.17
C LYS A 57 -3.94 9.13 47.67
N LYS A 58 -4.68 10.23 47.49
CA LYS A 58 -6.14 10.17 47.19
C LYS A 58 -6.52 9.90 45.74
N ASN A 59 -5.59 10.05 44.79
CA ASN A 59 -5.95 10.03 43.37
C ASN A 59 -5.91 8.61 42.74
N HIS A 60 -5.00 7.74 43.20
CA HIS A 60 -4.91 6.37 42.68
C HIS A 60 -6.17 5.55 42.99
N ASP A 61 -6.71 5.69 44.20
CA ASP A 61 -7.91 4.96 44.63
C ASP A 61 -9.16 5.47 43.88
N LYS A 62 -9.22 6.77 43.58
CA LYS A 62 -10.32 7.36 42.78
C LYS A 62 -10.27 6.89 41.32
N ILE A 63 -9.07 6.81 40.75
CA ILE A 63 -8.87 6.29 39.38
C ILE A 63 -9.28 4.82 39.31
N LEU A 64 -8.84 4.01 40.28
CA LEU A 64 -9.20 2.59 40.37
C LEU A 64 -10.71 2.40 40.51
N LEU A 65 -11.35 3.14 41.42
CA LEU A 65 -12.80 3.08 41.64
C LEU A 65 -13.58 3.53 40.39
N SER A 66 -13.14 4.59 39.71
CA SER A 66 -13.76 5.07 38.47
C SER A 66 -13.65 4.07 37.33
N PHE A 67 -12.51 3.38 37.23
CA PHE A 67 -12.29 2.34 36.23
C PHE A 67 -13.18 1.13 36.49
N ILE A 68 -13.30 0.69 37.75
CA ILE A 68 -14.17 -0.42 38.12
C ILE A 68 -15.64 -0.06 37.84
N ASN A 69 -16.12 1.08 38.33
CA ASN A 69 -17.51 1.51 38.11
C ASN A 69 -17.84 1.65 36.62
N GLN A 70 -16.95 2.23 35.81
CA GLN A 70 -17.19 2.38 34.38
C GLN A 70 -17.27 1.03 33.65
N ASN A 71 -16.47 0.04 34.04
CA ASN A 71 -16.52 -1.29 33.42
C ASN A 71 -17.70 -2.13 33.93
N LEU A 72 -18.11 -1.94 35.18
CA LEU A 72 -19.35 -2.53 35.72
C LEU A 72 -20.59 -1.94 35.04
N GLU A 73 -20.64 -0.63 34.79
CA GLU A 73 -21.70 0.04 34.04
C GLU A 73 -21.80 -0.46 32.58
N LYS A 74 -20.65 -0.82 31.99
CA LYS A 74 -20.58 -1.41 30.64
C LYS A 74 -20.97 -2.90 30.62
N GLY A 75 -21.24 -3.53 31.76
CA GLY A 75 -21.67 -4.91 31.87
C GLY A 75 -20.55 -5.96 31.80
N PHE A 76 -19.29 -5.57 32.01
CA PHE A 76 -18.20 -6.54 32.08
C PHE A 76 -18.24 -7.35 33.39
N PRO A 77 -17.96 -8.66 33.35
CA PRO A 77 -17.95 -9.49 34.55
C PRO A 77 -16.77 -9.12 35.46
N GLU A 78 -17.01 -9.10 36.78
CA GLU A 78 -16.01 -8.72 37.80
C GLU A 78 -14.68 -9.47 37.64
N GLN A 79 -14.73 -10.76 37.28
CA GLN A 79 -13.55 -11.60 37.07
C GLN A 79 -12.64 -11.07 35.94
N GLN A 80 -13.20 -10.59 34.84
CA GLN A 80 -12.41 -10.02 33.73
C GLN A 80 -11.78 -8.69 34.12
N ILE A 81 -12.49 -7.87 34.90
CA ILE A 81 -11.99 -6.59 35.40
C ILE A 81 -10.84 -6.82 36.38
N LYS A 82 -10.95 -7.81 37.29
CA LYS A 82 -9.86 -8.20 38.20
C LYS A 82 -8.62 -8.65 37.44
N GLN A 83 -8.77 -9.53 36.45
CA GLN A 83 -7.65 -10.01 35.62
C GLN A 83 -6.95 -8.87 34.88
N ALA A 84 -7.70 -7.92 34.30
CA ALA A 84 -7.13 -6.77 33.61
C ALA A 84 -6.38 -5.80 34.55
N LEU A 85 -6.83 -5.67 35.81
CA LEU A 85 -6.15 -4.86 36.82
C LEU A 85 -4.89 -5.54 37.35
N MET A 86 -4.93 -6.84 37.60
CA MET A 86 -3.74 -7.63 37.97
C MET A 86 -2.68 -7.62 36.86
N ALA A 87 -3.09 -7.73 35.59
CA ALA A 87 -2.18 -7.61 34.44
C ALA A 87 -1.51 -6.22 34.33
N LYS A 88 -2.08 -5.20 34.99
CA LYS A 88 -1.49 -3.86 35.12
C LYS A 88 -0.75 -3.66 36.44
N ASN A 89 -0.37 -4.75 37.12
CA ASN A 89 0.35 -4.78 38.38
C ASN A 89 -0.34 -4.02 39.53
N TRP A 90 -1.68 -4.01 39.55
CA TRP A 90 -2.41 -3.52 40.72
C TRP A 90 -2.39 -4.55 41.84
N PRO A 91 -2.16 -4.15 43.11
CA PRO A 91 -2.19 -5.07 44.24
C PRO A 91 -3.60 -5.64 44.43
N GLU A 92 -3.70 -6.96 44.61
CA GLU A 92 -4.97 -7.68 44.79
C GLU A 92 -5.80 -7.12 45.95
N GLU A 93 -5.15 -6.82 47.08
CA GLU A 93 -5.78 -6.20 48.26
C GLU A 93 -6.49 -4.88 47.94
N LYS A 94 -5.91 -4.07 47.04
CA LYS A 94 -6.50 -2.78 46.63
C LYS A 94 -7.62 -2.95 45.63
N ILE A 95 -7.54 -3.98 44.79
CA ILE A 95 -8.59 -4.33 43.83
C ILE A 95 -9.83 -4.77 44.62
N ASP A 96 -9.67 -5.67 45.59
CA ASP A 96 -10.76 -6.17 46.42
C ASP A 96 -11.39 -5.06 47.28
N ASP A 97 -10.57 -4.20 47.88
CA ASP A 97 -11.04 -3.02 48.63
C ASP A 97 -11.71 -1.96 47.72
N ALA A 98 -11.40 -1.94 46.42
CA ALA A 98 -12.08 -1.07 45.47
C ALA A 98 -13.41 -1.68 44.97
N PHE A 99 -13.49 -3.00 44.81
CA PHE A 99 -14.74 -3.69 44.50
C PHE A 99 -15.75 -3.66 45.65
N SER A 100 -15.28 -3.68 46.90
CA SER A 100 -16.16 -3.52 48.08
C SER A 100 -16.79 -2.13 48.16
N ARG A 101 -16.11 -1.11 47.64
CA ARG A 101 -16.56 0.30 47.58
C ARG A 101 -17.23 0.68 46.27
N ALA A 102 -17.19 -0.16 45.25
CA ALA A 102 -17.79 0.08 43.95
C ALA A 102 -19.32 0.07 44.05
N THR A 103 -19.98 1.01 43.36
CA THR A 103 -21.44 1.08 43.34
C THR A 103 -21.94 0.00 42.39
N ARG A 104 -22.36 -1.16 42.93
CA ARG A 104 -22.97 -2.21 42.13
C ARG A 104 -24.26 -1.66 41.53
N PRO A 105 -24.41 -1.61 40.20
CA PRO A 105 -25.70 -1.30 39.62
C PRO A 105 -26.68 -2.36 40.12
N LYS A 106 -27.80 -1.93 40.73
CA LYS A 106 -28.87 -2.84 41.14
C LYS A 106 -29.19 -3.74 39.95
N PRO A 107 -29.32 -5.07 40.15
CA PRO A 107 -29.69 -5.95 39.07
C PRO A 107 -31.02 -5.44 38.53
N LYS A 108 -31.01 -4.91 37.30
CA LYS A 108 -32.24 -4.82 36.53
C LYS A 108 -32.66 -6.27 36.40
N ILE A 109 -33.72 -6.63 37.12
CA ILE A 109 -34.46 -7.85 36.87
C ILE A 109 -34.96 -7.67 35.44
N GLU A 110 -34.15 -8.15 34.49
CA GLU A 110 -34.62 -8.44 33.17
C GLU A 110 -35.63 -9.56 33.38
N GLU A 111 -36.91 -9.17 33.38
CA GLU A 111 -37.96 -10.07 32.96
C GLU A 111 -37.40 -10.83 31.76
N LYS A 112 -37.41 -12.16 31.85
CA LYS A 112 -37.20 -13.05 30.71
C LYS A 112 -38.25 -12.70 29.66
N LYS A 113 -38.04 -11.63 28.88
CA LYS A 113 -38.42 -11.64 27.49
C LYS A 113 -37.63 -12.79 26.94
N VAL A 114 -38.35 -13.87 26.63
CA VAL A 114 -37.91 -14.87 25.67
C VAL A 114 -37.22 -14.10 24.56
N GLU A 115 -35.90 -14.08 24.62
CA GLU A 115 -35.08 -13.41 23.64
C GLU A 115 -35.33 -14.26 22.40
N LYS A 116 -36.24 -13.78 21.53
CA LYS A 116 -36.20 -14.13 20.12
C LYS A 116 -34.74 -13.89 19.77
N ILE A 117 -33.98 -14.98 19.70
CA ILE A 117 -32.59 -15.02 19.28
C ILE A 117 -32.58 -14.17 18.02
N LYS A 118 -32.17 -12.90 18.13
CA LYS A 118 -32.03 -12.07 16.94
C LYS A 118 -30.94 -12.80 16.17
N PRO A 119 -31.25 -13.37 14.99
CA PRO A 119 -30.25 -14.12 14.26
C PRO A 119 -29.04 -13.21 14.13
N LYS A 120 -27.86 -13.69 14.58
CA LYS A 120 -26.58 -13.00 14.37
C LYS A 120 -26.62 -12.43 12.96
N PRO A 121 -26.37 -11.12 12.75
CA PRO A 121 -26.40 -10.56 11.42
C PRO A 121 -25.51 -11.44 10.56
N LYS A 122 -26.14 -12.21 9.65
CA LYS A 122 -25.41 -13.06 8.72
C LYS A 122 -24.39 -12.12 8.10
N LYS A 123 -23.09 -12.45 8.16
CA LYS A 123 -22.06 -11.74 7.40
C LYS A 123 -22.58 -11.75 5.96
N VAL A 124 -23.14 -10.63 5.53
CA VAL A 124 -23.62 -10.46 4.17
C VAL A 124 -22.34 -10.51 3.38
N MET A 125 -22.08 -11.65 2.72
CA MET A 125 -20.96 -11.73 1.80
C MET A 125 -21.12 -10.55 0.84
N PRO A 126 -20.07 -9.75 0.61
CA PRO A 126 -20.17 -8.63 -0.31
C PRO A 126 -20.76 -9.17 -1.61
N GLN A 127 -21.89 -8.61 -2.03
CA GLN A 127 -22.53 -9.01 -3.27
C GLN A 127 -21.54 -8.73 -4.39
N PHE A 128 -21.05 -9.80 -5.01
CA PHE A 128 -20.14 -9.68 -6.14
C PHE A 128 -20.89 -9.05 -7.30
N ASP A 129 -20.48 -7.83 -7.65
CA ASP A 129 -20.98 -7.16 -8.84
C ASP A 129 -20.35 -7.79 -10.08
N THR A 130 -21.02 -8.82 -10.61
CA THR A 130 -20.56 -9.62 -11.75
C THR A 130 -20.34 -8.77 -13.01
N ARG A 131 -21.10 -7.67 -13.16
CA ARG A 131 -20.96 -6.74 -14.30
C ARG A 131 -19.61 -6.04 -14.28
N LYS A 132 -19.13 -5.66 -13.10
CA LYS A 132 -17.83 -4.99 -12.95
C LYS A 132 -16.67 -5.94 -13.25
N ILE A 133 -16.79 -7.19 -12.79
CA ILE A 133 -15.78 -8.24 -13.09
C ILE A 133 -15.73 -8.54 -14.58
N LEU A 134 -16.90 -8.67 -15.23
CA LEU A 134 -16.97 -8.91 -16.67
C LEU A 134 -16.28 -7.80 -17.47
N TRP A 135 -16.48 -6.54 -17.07
CA TRP A 135 -15.78 -5.40 -17.69
C TRP A 135 -14.26 -5.49 -17.52
N HIS A 136 -13.76 -5.90 -16.36
CA HIS A 136 -12.32 -6.08 -16.15
C HIS A 136 -11.75 -7.25 -16.97
N LEU A 137 -12.49 -8.36 -17.09
CA LEU A 137 -12.10 -9.47 -17.95
C LEU A 137 -12.03 -9.06 -19.42
N LEU A 138 -13.03 -8.31 -19.90
CA LEU A 138 -13.02 -7.78 -21.27
C LEU A 138 -11.78 -6.91 -21.52
N TRP A 139 -11.48 -5.99 -20.61
CA TRP A 139 -10.27 -5.15 -20.70
C TRP A 139 -8.98 -5.95 -20.68
N PHE A 140 -8.90 -7.02 -19.87
CA PHE A 140 -7.76 -7.92 -19.85
C PHE A 140 -7.52 -8.56 -21.23
N PHE A 141 -8.58 -9.04 -21.90
CA PHE A 141 -8.45 -9.62 -23.24
C PHE A 141 -8.05 -8.59 -24.30
N VAL A 142 -8.60 -7.37 -24.23
CA VAL A 142 -8.23 -6.28 -25.14
C VAL A 142 -6.75 -5.91 -24.99
N ILE A 143 -6.28 -5.72 -23.76
CA ILE A 143 -4.87 -5.42 -23.47
C ILE A 143 -3.97 -6.59 -23.90
N GLY A 144 -4.39 -7.83 -23.62
CA GLY A 144 -3.69 -9.03 -24.03
C GLY A 144 -3.50 -9.09 -25.55
N LEU A 145 -4.57 -8.83 -26.32
CA LEU A 145 -4.50 -8.81 -27.79
C LEU A 145 -3.51 -7.77 -28.30
N ILE A 146 -3.57 -6.53 -27.78
CA ILE A 146 -2.66 -5.45 -28.17
C ILE A 146 -1.21 -5.84 -27.87
N LEU A 147 -0.94 -6.38 -26.68
CA LEU A 147 0.40 -6.82 -26.29
C LEU A 147 0.88 -7.99 -27.16
N THR A 148 0.04 -8.98 -27.43
CA THR A 148 0.38 -10.11 -28.31
C THR A 148 0.74 -9.62 -29.70
N THR A 149 -0.04 -8.72 -30.30
CA THR A 149 0.29 -8.14 -31.61
C THR A 149 1.61 -7.38 -31.57
N THR A 150 1.82 -6.56 -30.54
CA THR A 150 3.04 -5.73 -30.44
C THR A 150 4.29 -6.59 -30.25
N VAL A 151 4.25 -7.57 -29.34
CA VAL A 151 5.36 -8.51 -29.11
C VAL A 151 5.56 -9.41 -30.34
N GLY A 152 4.47 -9.80 -31.02
CA GLY A 152 4.54 -10.54 -32.27
C GLY A 152 5.28 -9.78 -33.38
N VAL A 153 4.99 -8.49 -33.56
CA VAL A 153 5.74 -7.63 -34.49
C VAL A 153 7.22 -7.53 -34.08
N PHE A 154 7.52 -7.39 -32.80
CA PHE A 154 8.91 -7.37 -32.34
C PHE A 154 9.65 -8.68 -32.67
N TYR A 155 9.05 -9.84 -32.38
CA TYR A 155 9.64 -11.14 -32.74
C TYR A 155 9.79 -11.30 -34.25
N TYR A 156 8.80 -10.86 -35.02
CA TYR A 156 8.86 -10.88 -36.48
C TYR A 156 10.07 -10.12 -37.02
N VAL A 157 10.27 -8.87 -36.57
CA VAL A 157 11.43 -8.03 -36.97
C VAL A 157 12.74 -8.64 -36.51
N LYS A 158 12.76 -9.21 -35.30
CA LYS A 158 13.94 -9.88 -34.75
C LYS A 158 14.32 -11.09 -35.60
N GLU A 159 13.39 -11.98 -35.91
CA GLU A 159 13.68 -13.18 -36.71
C GLU A 159 14.05 -12.83 -38.14
N MET A 160 13.47 -11.77 -38.72
CA MET A 160 13.94 -11.22 -39.98
C MET A 160 15.44 -10.84 -39.93
N SER A 161 15.86 -10.16 -38.86
CA SER A 161 17.28 -9.76 -38.71
C SER A 161 18.23 -10.94 -38.46
N ASN A 162 17.70 -12.07 -37.99
CA ASN A 162 18.47 -13.28 -37.70
C ASN A 162 18.51 -14.27 -38.87
N PHE A 163 17.67 -14.08 -39.89
CA PHE A 163 17.64 -14.95 -41.05
C PHE A 163 19.02 -14.98 -41.72
N THR A 164 19.57 -16.18 -41.92
CA THR A 164 20.90 -16.39 -42.49
C THR A 164 20.80 -17.25 -43.74
N ILE A 165 21.43 -16.81 -44.81
CA ILE A 165 21.54 -17.56 -46.07
C ILE A 165 23.02 -17.68 -46.46
N ILE A 166 23.35 -18.72 -47.21
CA ILE A 166 24.67 -18.85 -47.84
C ILE A 166 24.56 -18.22 -49.22
N ASP A 167 25.36 -17.19 -49.48
CA ASP A 167 25.43 -16.54 -50.78
C ASP A 167 25.96 -17.53 -51.84
N PRO A 168 25.22 -17.79 -52.93
CA PRO A 168 25.65 -18.73 -53.97
C PRO A 168 26.91 -18.27 -54.72
N ASP A 169 27.17 -16.96 -54.78
CA ASP A 169 28.31 -16.42 -55.52
C ASP A 169 29.58 -16.39 -54.67
N THR A 170 29.45 -16.03 -53.39
CA THR A 170 30.62 -15.88 -52.49
C THR A 170 30.84 -17.07 -51.55
N GLY A 171 29.82 -17.92 -51.34
CA GLY A 171 29.84 -19.02 -50.38
C GLY A 171 29.83 -18.58 -48.91
N ASN A 172 29.67 -17.28 -48.64
CA ASN A 172 29.68 -16.74 -47.28
C ASN A 172 28.27 -16.71 -46.68
N GLU A 173 28.19 -16.82 -45.35
CA GLU A 173 26.94 -16.61 -44.62
C GLU A 173 26.61 -15.11 -44.55
N VAL A 174 25.48 -14.73 -45.12
CA VAL A 174 24.92 -13.37 -45.08
C VAL A 174 23.66 -13.36 -44.23
N LYS A 175 23.51 -12.34 -43.39
CA LYS A 175 22.36 -12.17 -42.49
C LYS A 175 21.41 -11.08 -42.98
N GLY A 176 20.11 -11.33 -42.88
CA GLY A 176 19.07 -10.37 -43.22
C GLY A 176 18.92 -10.12 -44.72
N TYR A 177 19.34 -11.07 -45.55
CA TYR A 177 19.19 -11.07 -47.01
C TYR A 177 18.25 -12.20 -47.45
N CYS A 178 17.50 -11.96 -48.51
CA CYS A 178 16.60 -12.93 -49.13
C CYS A 178 17.15 -13.31 -50.52
N LEU A 179 16.94 -14.56 -50.96
CA LEU A 179 17.40 -15.02 -52.28
C LEU A 179 16.39 -14.71 -53.39
N GLU A 180 15.10 -14.78 -53.07
CA GLU A 180 14.02 -14.55 -54.03
C GLU A 180 13.67 -13.07 -54.11
N GLU A 181 13.31 -12.57 -55.30
CA GLU A 181 12.95 -11.15 -55.49
C GLU A 181 11.76 -10.71 -54.63
N ASP A 182 10.87 -11.64 -54.26
CA ASP A 182 9.71 -11.40 -53.40
C ASP A 182 10.00 -11.70 -51.91
N CYS A 183 11.22 -12.10 -51.57
CA CYS A 183 11.66 -12.57 -50.26
C CYS A 183 10.73 -13.63 -49.62
N SER A 184 10.15 -14.52 -50.44
CA SER A 184 9.22 -15.53 -49.91
C SER A 184 9.91 -16.55 -48.99
N ASP A 185 11.19 -16.84 -49.25
CA ASP A 185 12.09 -17.66 -48.43
C ASP A 185 12.21 -17.14 -46.99
N MET A 186 12.51 -15.86 -46.85
CA MET A 186 12.63 -15.16 -45.57
C MET A 186 11.27 -15.12 -44.86
N ARG A 187 10.20 -14.84 -45.60
CA ARG A 187 8.84 -14.81 -45.03
C ARG A 187 8.43 -16.17 -44.47
N GLY A 188 8.71 -17.26 -45.19
CA GLY A 188 8.40 -18.62 -44.76
C GLY A 188 9.16 -19.01 -43.49
N PHE A 189 10.47 -18.72 -43.45
CA PHE A 189 11.30 -18.91 -42.26
C PHE A 189 10.75 -18.16 -41.05
N VAL A 190 10.50 -16.86 -41.21
CA VAL A 190 10.01 -16.00 -40.11
C VAL A 190 8.63 -16.47 -39.63
N GLN A 191 7.73 -16.87 -40.53
CA GLN A 191 6.42 -17.40 -40.13
C GLN A 191 6.55 -18.70 -39.32
N ASN A 192 7.44 -19.61 -39.72
CA ASN A 192 7.67 -20.85 -38.98
C ASN A 192 8.23 -20.58 -37.57
N GLU A 193 9.23 -19.71 -37.45
CA GLU A 193 9.81 -19.35 -36.15
C GLU A 193 8.84 -18.56 -35.27
N LEU A 194 8.00 -17.71 -35.87
CA LEU A 194 6.94 -17.01 -35.15
C LEU A 194 5.91 -18.00 -34.59
N MET A 195 5.53 -19.02 -35.36
CA MET A 195 4.61 -20.06 -34.90
C MET A 195 5.23 -20.91 -33.79
N ASN A 196 6.53 -21.23 -33.87
CA ASN A 196 7.27 -21.90 -32.79
C ASN A 196 7.30 -21.04 -31.50
N SER A 197 7.44 -19.73 -31.67
CA SER A 197 7.50 -18.77 -30.56
C SER A 197 6.12 -18.31 -30.06
N LEU A 198 5.02 -18.70 -30.70
CA LEU A 198 3.68 -18.17 -30.43
C LEU A 198 3.26 -18.40 -28.97
N ILE A 199 3.55 -19.58 -28.41
CA ILE A 199 3.24 -19.91 -27.01
C ILE A 199 3.99 -18.97 -26.06
N ILE A 200 5.25 -18.67 -26.34
CA ILE A 200 6.07 -17.76 -25.54
C ILE A 200 5.52 -16.33 -25.64
N ILE A 201 5.21 -15.87 -26.85
CA ILE A 201 4.63 -14.54 -27.11
C ILE A 201 3.32 -14.37 -26.34
N LEU A 202 2.41 -15.35 -26.42
CA LEU A 202 1.14 -15.34 -25.69
C LEU A 202 1.35 -15.35 -24.18
N THR A 203 2.27 -16.17 -23.68
CA THR A 203 2.57 -16.27 -22.25
C THR A 203 3.10 -14.94 -21.69
N ILE A 204 4.03 -14.29 -22.39
CA ILE A 204 4.57 -12.98 -22.00
C ILE A 204 3.46 -11.93 -22.03
N ALA A 205 2.68 -11.86 -23.11
CA ALA A 205 1.61 -10.89 -23.27
C ALA A 205 0.53 -11.02 -22.19
N LEU A 206 0.07 -12.24 -21.90
CA LEU A 206 -0.93 -12.51 -20.87
C LEU A 206 -0.40 -12.23 -19.46
N SER A 207 0.88 -12.55 -19.20
CA SER A 207 1.52 -12.25 -17.91
C SER A 207 1.58 -10.73 -17.66
N ILE A 208 2.00 -9.96 -18.67
CA ILE A 208 2.04 -8.49 -18.58
C ILE A 208 0.61 -7.93 -18.45
N ALA A 209 -0.33 -8.39 -19.26
CA ALA A 209 -1.74 -7.96 -19.19
C ALA A 209 -2.34 -8.20 -17.80
N LEU A 210 -2.02 -9.35 -17.17
CA LEU A 210 -2.49 -9.70 -15.84
C LEU A 210 -1.92 -8.73 -14.80
N VAL A 211 -0.60 -8.48 -14.85
CA VAL A 211 0.07 -7.54 -13.96
C VAL A 211 -0.53 -6.13 -14.10
N ILE A 212 -0.73 -5.64 -15.32
CA ILE A 212 -1.35 -4.33 -15.58
C ILE A 212 -2.76 -4.27 -14.99
N THR A 213 -3.56 -5.32 -15.18
CA THR A 213 -4.94 -5.39 -14.68
C THR A 213 -4.99 -5.40 -13.16
N ILE A 214 -4.10 -6.16 -12.51
CA ILE A 214 -3.95 -6.19 -11.04
C ILE A 214 -3.52 -4.81 -10.53
N ILE A 215 -2.49 -4.21 -11.11
CA ILE A 215 -1.99 -2.90 -10.67
C ILE A 215 -3.09 -1.84 -10.81
N HIS A 216 -3.79 -1.81 -11.93
CA HIS A 216 -4.90 -0.89 -12.16
C HIS A 216 -6.06 -1.09 -11.17
N TYR A 217 -6.26 -2.32 -10.68
CA TYR A 217 -7.26 -2.60 -9.66
C TYR A 217 -6.88 -2.04 -8.27
N PHE A 218 -5.60 -2.09 -7.90
CA PHE A 218 -5.13 -1.70 -6.56
C PHE A 218 -4.68 -0.24 -6.43
N ILE A 219 -4.24 0.41 -7.51
CA ILE A 219 -3.76 1.80 -7.43
C ILE A 219 -4.95 2.79 -7.41
N PRO A 220 -5.04 3.68 -6.39
CA PRO A 220 -6.12 4.66 -6.29
C PRO A 220 -6.02 5.78 -7.33
N ASN A 221 -4.80 6.18 -7.72
CA ASN A 221 -4.54 7.19 -8.74
C ASN A 221 -4.37 6.57 -10.14
N LYS A 222 -5.50 6.20 -10.76
CA LYS A 222 -5.52 5.52 -12.07
C LYS A 222 -4.92 6.34 -13.20
N GLU A 223 -5.11 7.66 -13.18
CA GLU A 223 -4.65 8.54 -14.26
C GLU A 223 -3.12 8.55 -14.39
N MET A 224 -2.41 8.74 -13.28
CA MET A 224 -0.94 8.72 -13.25
C MET A 224 -0.39 7.38 -13.76
N PHE A 225 -0.99 6.27 -13.36
CA PHE A 225 -0.57 4.95 -13.81
C PHE A 225 -0.75 4.77 -15.33
N ILE A 226 -1.90 5.17 -15.87
CA ILE A 226 -2.18 5.10 -17.30
C ILE A 226 -1.17 5.94 -18.10
N TRP A 227 -0.84 7.15 -17.63
CA TRP A 227 0.17 7.99 -18.27
C TRP A 227 1.55 7.33 -18.30
N VAL A 228 2.01 6.78 -17.17
CA VAL A 228 3.31 6.07 -17.11
C VAL A 228 3.34 4.88 -18.05
N MET A 229 2.27 4.07 -18.08
CA MET A 229 2.18 2.91 -18.97
C MET A 229 2.17 3.32 -20.45
N ASN A 230 1.45 4.38 -20.81
CA ASN A 230 1.43 4.90 -22.18
C ASN A 230 2.81 5.43 -22.61
N ILE A 231 3.52 6.13 -21.72
CA ILE A 231 4.88 6.60 -21.99
C ILE A 231 5.83 5.42 -22.20
N LEU A 232 5.78 4.41 -21.33
CA LEU A 232 6.59 3.19 -21.48
C LEU A 232 6.29 2.46 -22.79
N PHE A 233 5.01 2.33 -23.13
CA PHE A 233 4.58 1.72 -24.38
C PHE A 233 5.03 2.51 -25.61
N PHE A 234 4.98 3.84 -25.55
CA PHE A 234 5.49 4.70 -26.62
C PHE A 234 6.99 4.49 -26.85
N PHE A 235 7.80 4.46 -25.79
CA PHE A 235 9.23 4.15 -25.91
C PHE A 235 9.49 2.77 -26.50
N PHE A 236 8.65 1.79 -26.15
CA PHE A 236 8.74 0.45 -26.72
C PHE A 236 8.42 0.45 -28.23
N ILE A 237 7.41 1.19 -28.68
CA ILE A 237 7.12 1.36 -30.11
C ILE A 237 8.30 2.04 -30.82
N CYS A 238 8.84 3.13 -30.25
CA CYS A 238 10.02 3.81 -30.82
C CYS A 238 11.21 2.85 -30.93
N PHE A 239 11.42 1.98 -29.95
CA PHE A 239 12.45 0.95 -29.99
C PHE A 239 12.21 -0.05 -31.12
N ILE A 240 10.99 -0.55 -31.30
CA ILE A 240 10.63 -1.44 -32.43
C ILE A 240 10.92 -0.74 -33.76
N LEU A 241 10.46 0.50 -33.93
CA LEU A 241 10.71 1.27 -35.15
C LEU A 241 12.20 1.49 -35.40
N TYR A 242 12.97 1.80 -34.36
CA TYR A 242 14.42 1.92 -34.47
C TYR A 242 15.08 0.61 -34.93
N THR A 243 14.69 -0.52 -34.34
CA THR A 243 15.21 -1.84 -34.76
C THR A 243 14.84 -2.15 -36.20
N TRP A 244 13.61 -1.83 -36.62
CA TRP A 244 13.16 -1.98 -38.01
C TRP A 244 14.03 -1.15 -38.96
N PHE A 245 14.17 0.16 -38.71
CA PHE A 245 14.96 1.05 -39.57
C PHE A 245 16.44 0.66 -39.62
N SER A 246 17.00 0.24 -38.48
CA SER A 246 18.38 -0.23 -38.39
C SER A 246 18.61 -1.48 -39.24
N THR A 247 17.67 -2.43 -39.23
CA THR A 247 17.72 -3.62 -40.09
C THR A 247 17.52 -3.24 -41.56
N TYR A 248 16.52 -2.42 -41.87
CA TYR A 248 16.22 -1.99 -43.24
C TYR A 248 17.42 -1.31 -43.91
N ASN A 249 18.09 -0.37 -43.21
CA ASN A 249 19.25 0.31 -43.75
C ASN A 249 20.44 -0.62 -44.01
N LYS A 250 20.57 -1.74 -43.29
CA LYS A 250 21.65 -2.70 -43.53
C LYS A 250 21.41 -3.57 -44.76
N THR A 251 20.15 -3.86 -45.06
CA THR A 251 19.77 -4.76 -46.16
C THR A 251 19.69 -4.04 -47.51
N PHE A 252 19.34 -2.75 -47.55
CA PHE A 252 19.03 -2.05 -48.82
C PHE A 252 20.06 -1.01 -49.27
N LEU A 253 21.05 -0.64 -48.43
CA LEU A 253 22.06 0.37 -48.76
C LEU A 253 23.47 -0.20 -48.97
N ASN A 254 23.64 -1.52 -48.86
CA ASN A 254 24.88 -2.24 -49.19
C ASN A 254 24.61 -3.21 -50.33
#